data_AF-A0AAU0WNG3-F1
#
_entry.id   AF-A0AAU0WNG3-F1
#
_cell.length_a   1.000
_cell.length_b   1.000
_cell.length_c   1.000
_cell.angle_alpha   90.00
_cell.angle_beta   90.00
_cell.angle_gamma   90.00
#
_symmetry.space_group_name_H-M   'P 1'
#
loop_
_entity.id
_entity.type
_entity.pdbx_description
1 polymer ?
#
loop_
_entity_poly.entity_id
_entity_poly.type
_entity_poly.pdbx_seq_one_letter_code
_entity_poly.pdbx_strand_id
1 'polypeptide(L)' 'MPALNVEFTEDEMTRLRERAALTGRSLKQHVHDVTVQEADRISFVEGAVAEAARILPGVTERFPEGQR' A
#
# COMPACT_ATOMS: atom_id res chain seq x y z
N MET A 1 22.79 8.73 -3.15
CA MET A 1 21.33 8.52 -3.16
C MET A 1 20.66 9.89 -3.14
N PRO A 2 19.61 10.12 -3.94
CA PRO A 2 18.81 11.33 -3.83
C PRO A 2 18.20 11.42 -2.42
N ALA A 3 18.17 12.63 -1.86
CA ALA A 3 17.57 12.90 -0.56
C ALA A 3 16.11 13.34 -0.76
N LEU A 4 15.21 12.78 0.05
CA LEU A 4 13.82 13.22 0.12
C LEU A 4 13.68 14.11 1.36
N ASN A 5 13.41 15.41 1.16
CA ASN A 5 13.13 16.34 2.24
C ASN A 5 11.63 16.42 2.45
N VAL A 6 11.15 15.88 3.56
CA VAL A 6 9.74 15.91 3.96
C VAL A 6 9.67 16.50 5.36
N GLU A 7 8.87 17.54 5.52
CA GLU A 7 8.57 18.14 6.81
C GLU A 7 7.43 17.38 7.48
N PHE A 8 7.57 17.12 8.77
CA PHE A 8 6.53 16.50 9.58
C PHE A 8 6.15 17.44 10.70
N THR A 9 4.86 17.47 11.04
CA THR A 9 4.40 18.12 12.26
C THR A 9 4.89 17.36 13.50
N GLU A 10 4.90 18.01 14.65
CA GLU A 10 5.28 17.38 15.92
C GLU A 10 4.41 16.16 16.26
N ASP A 11 3.11 16.27 15.98
CA ASP A 11 2.13 15.18 16.18
C ASP A 11 2.42 13.98 15.27
N GLU A 12 2.71 14.21 14.00
CA GLU A 12 3.09 13.15 13.05
C GLU A 12 4.39 12.47 13.48
N MET A 13 5.39 13.25 13.88
CA MET A 13 6.66 12.72 14.39
C MET A 13 6.47 11.87 15.64
N THR A 14 5.58 12.26 16.53
CA THR A 14 5.26 11.48 17.74
C THR A 14 4.66 10.12 17.35
N ARG A 15 3.64 10.13 16.48
CA ARG A 15 3.02 8.89 15.97
C ARG A 15 4.01 7.98 15.24
N LEU A 16 4.88 8.55 14.41
CA LEU A 16 5.88 7.76 13.68
C LEU A 16 6.92 7.13 14.62
N ARG A 17 7.35 7.85 15.67
CA ARG A 17 8.27 7.31 16.68
C ARG A 17 7.63 6.17 17.48
N GLU A 18 6.37 6.31 17.89
CA GLU A 18 5.64 5.24 18.59
C GLU A 18 5.54 3.98 17.73
N ARG A 19 5.19 4.11 16.44
CA ARG A 19 5.12 2.97 15.51
C ARG A 19 6.49 2.34 15.24
N ALA A 20 7.54 3.15 15.11
CA ALA A 20 8.90 2.65 14.96
C ALA A 20 9.35 1.86 16.21
N ALA A 21 9.01 2.34 17.41
CA ALA A 21 9.32 1.67 18.68
C ALA A 21 8.59 0.31 18.79
N LEU A 22 7.32 0.23 18.40
CA LEU A 22 6.55 -1.03 18.38
C LEU A 22 7.17 -2.10 17.46
N THR A 23 7.84 -1.67 16.40
CA THR A 23 8.49 -2.57 15.43
C THR A 23 9.98 -2.81 15.73
N GLY A 24 10.53 -2.17 16.77
CA GLY A 24 11.95 -2.25 17.13
C GLY A 24 12.89 -1.67 16.06
N ARG A 25 12.38 -0.82 15.16
CA ARG A 25 13.13 -0.27 14.03
C ARG A 25 13.49 1.19 14.27
N SER A 26 14.54 1.65 13.58
CA SER A 26 14.82 3.09 13.54
C SER A 26 13.68 3.83 12.84
N LEU A 27 13.40 5.07 13.25
CA LEU A 27 12.38 5.92 12.63
C LEU A 27 12.60 6.06 11.12
N LYS A 28 13.85 6.27 10.70
CA LYS A 28 14.22 6.38 9.29
C LYS A 28 13.89 5.11 8.51
N GLN A 29 14.22 3.94 9.07
CA GLN A 29 13.91 2.66 8.43
C GLN A 29 12.41 2.40 8.40
N HIS A 30 11.68 2.74 9.47
CA HIS A 30 10.23 2.62 9.50
C HIS A 30 9.57 3.46 8.39
N VAL A 31 9.95 4.74 8.25
CA VAL A 31 9.41 5.62 7.21
C VAL A 31 9.74 5.09 5.82
N HIS A 32 10.99 4.67 5.60
CA HIS A 32 11.40 4.05 4.33
C HIS A 32 10.54 2.83 3.99
N ASP A 33 10.44 1.87 4.91
CA ASP A 33 9.72 0.61 4.68
C ASP A 33 8.24 0.88 4.38
N VAL A 34 7.59 1.80 5.09
CA VAL A 34 6.20 2.18 4.84
C VAL A 34 6.04 2.78 3.45
N THR A 35 6.94 3.69 3.03
CA THR A 35 6.85 4.30 1.70
C THR A 35 7.03 3.29 0.57
N VAL A 36 7.94 2.33 0.72
CA VAL A 36 8.15 1.26 -0.27
C VAL A 36 6.96 0.32 -0.30
N GLN A 37 6.49 -0.13 0.87
CA GLN A 37 5.34 -1.03 0.98
C GLN A 37 4.06 -0.41 0.40
N GLU A 38 3.85 0.89 0.58
CA GLU A 38 2.69 1.58 0.02
C GLU A 38 2.76 1.67 -1.51
N ALA A 39 3.95 1.95 -2.07
CA ALA A 39 4.16 1.92 -3.51
C ALA A 39 3.86 0.53 -4.10
N ASP A 40 4.40 -0.53 -3.47
CA ASP A 40 4.15 -1.92 -3.88
C ASP A 40 2.67 -2.28 -3.77
N ARG A 41 1.99 -1.82 -2.71
CA ARG A 41 0.55 -2.04 -2.51
C ARG A 41 -0.26 -1.39 -3.63
N ILE A 42 0.06 -0.16 -4.01
CA ILE A 42 -0.62 0.54 -5.11
C ILE A 42 -0.43 -0.24 -6.41
N SER A 43 0.80 -0.61 -6.77
CA SER A 43 1.08 -1.38 -7.98
C SER A 43 0.36 -2.73 -8.00
N PHE A 44 0.30 -3.42 -6.86
CA PHE A 44 -0.46 -4.67 -6.73
C PHE A 44 -1.96 -4.45 -6.97
N VAL A 45 -2.57 -3.45 -6.32
CA VAL A 45 -4.00 -3.15 -6.46
C VAL A 45 -4.34 -2.76 -7.90
N GLU A 46 -3.52 -1.93 -8.54
CA GLU A 46 -3.70 -1.56 -9.95
C GLU A 46 -3.66 -2.78 -10.87
N GLY A 47 -2.69 -3.67 -10.68
CA GLY A 47 -2.60 -4.93 -11.42
C GLY A 47 -3.80 -5.84 -11.19
N ALA A 48 -4.24 -5.97 -9.94
CA ALA A 48 -5.40 -6.79 -9.59
C ALA A 48 -6.71 -6.25 -10.21
N VAL A 49 -6.89 -4.92 -10.21
CA VAL A 49 -8.05 -4.27 -10.85
C VAL A 49 -8.02 -4.48 -12.36
N ALA A 50 -6.87 -4.31 -13.00
CA ALA A 50 -6.72 -4.53 -14.44
C ALA A 50 -7.02 -6.00 -14.82
N GLU A 51 -6.52 -6.94 -14.03
CA GLU A 51 -6.76 -8.36 -14.26
C GLU A 51 -8.22 -8.75 -14.03
N ALA A 52 -8.85 -8.21 -12.98
CA ALA A 52 -10.28 -8.39 -12.74
C ALA A 52 -11.10 -7.85 -13.92
N ALA A 53 -10.78 -6.65 -14.42
CA ALA A 53 -11.46 -6.06 -15.57
C ALA A 53 -11.33 -6.92 -16.85
N ARG A 54 -10.21 -7.65 -17.02
CA ARG A 54 -9.99 -8.56 -18.14
C ARG A 54 -10.81 -9.85 -18.03
N ILE A 55 -10.93 -10.42 -16.83
CA ILE A 55 -11.55 -11.74 -16.61
C ILE A 55 -13.06 -11.63 -16.40
N LEU A 56 -13.51 -10.60 -15.67
CA LEU A 56 -14.88 -10.47 -15.19
C LEU A 56 -15.93 -10.56 -16.31
N PRO A 57 -15.77 -9.97 -17.50
CA PRO A 57 -16.75 -10.11 -18.58
C PRO A 57 -17.01 -11.58 -18.97
N GLY A 58 -15.95 -12.38 -19.12
CA GLY A 58 -16.07 -13.79 -19.48
C GLY A 58 -16.67 -14.64 -18.36
N VAL A 59 -16.40 -14.29 -17.10
CA VAL A 59 -17.05 -14.92 -15.94
C VAL A 59 -18.54 -14.60 -15.93
N THR A 60 -18.92 -13.34 -16.08
CA THR A 60 -20.31 -12.89 -16.11
C THR A 60 -21.10 -13.52 -17.26
N GLU A 61 -20.49 -13.68 -18.44
CA GLU A 61 -21.11 -14.39 -19.57
C GLU A 61 -21.34 -15.88 -19.26
N ARG A 62 -20.36 -16.53 -18.63
CA ARG A 62 -20.40 -17.96 -18.32
C ARG A 62 -21.30 -18.30 -17.11
N PHE A 63 -21.39 -17.38 -16.16
CA PHE A 63 -22.09 -17.52 -14.89
C PHE A 63 -22.95 -16.27 -14.62
N PRO A 64 -24.14 -16.18 -15.23
CA PRO A 64 -25.05 -15.06 -15.01
C PRO A 64 -25.58 -15.02 -13.57
N GLU A 65 -26.08 -13.86 -13.15
CA GLU A 65 -26.48 -13.58 -11.77
C GLU A 65 -27.37 -14.68 -11.17
N GLY A 66 -27.06 -15.08 -9.92
CA GLY A 66 -27.81 -16.08 -9.17
C GLY A 66 -27.20 -17.50 -9.18
N GLN A 67 -26.18 -17.74 -10.00
CA GLN A 67 -25.34 -18.94 -9.89
C GLN A 67 -24.09 -18.60 -9.08
N ARG A 68 -24.10 -18.95 -7.79
CA ARG A 68 -22.91 -18.92 -6.93
C ARG A 68 -22.23 -20.28 -6.91
#